data_AF-A0A9E4MNK5-F1
#
_entry.id   AF-A0A9E4MNK5-F1
#
_cell.length_a   1.000
_cell.length_b   1.000
_cell.length_c   1.000
_cell.angle_alpha   90.00
_cell.angle_beta   90.00
_cell.angle_gamma   90.00
#
_symmetry.space_group_name_H-M   'P 1'
#
loop_
_entity.id
_entity.type
_entity.pdbx_description
1 polymer ?
#
loop_
_entity_poly.entity_id
_entity_poly.type
_entity_poly.pdbx_seq_one_letter_code
_entity_poly.pdbx_strand_id
1 'polypeptide(L)'
;MLSRLMGISARPQLVLAVALGFAAGACAAQKEEFRPAEKATAISPQGYTAAEYDLKARQGGDLGEAKVWSNGAKQVEVRGDDRTVVHVGFTFENNGDTPLKLQLDRTRADVGLKNEGGSVTNLHAAQVEGDVEVSPGQERQVALYFVLPQKVAPNDINAFRVRWTLANGTKYFSQSTPFVEKPEPRGPRYYYSPFYDPFFHNRFVGPGAFSFHGYPYSYPWYF
;
A
#
# COMPACT_ATOMS: atom_id res chain seq x y z
N MET A 1 55.04 33.48 -25.70
CA MET A 1 54.60 34.89 -25.88
C MET A 1 53.17 34.85 -26.39
N LEU A 2 52.31 35.74 -25.85
CA LEU A 2 50.86 35.93 -26.10
C LEU A 2 49.91 35.30 -25.07
N SER A 3 49.85 36.01 -23.94
CA SER A 3 48.74 36.11 -23.01
C SER A 3 47.43 36.53 -23.70
N ARG A 4 46.32 35.88 -23.36
CA ARG A 4 44.97 36.45 -23.48
C ARG A 4 44.23 36.31 -22.16
N LEU A 5 44.22 37.42 -21.42
CA LEU A 5 43.30 37.70 -20.33
C LEU A 5 41.93 38.00 -20.94
N MET A 6 40.91 37.20 -20.63
CA MET A 6 39.51 37.56 -20.87
C MET A 6 38.82 37.71 -19.52
N GLY A 7 38.54 38.96 -19.18
CA GLY A 7 37.77 39.35 -18.00
C GLY A 7 36.31 38.98 -18.16
N ILE A 8 35.79 38.25 -17.18
CA ILE A 8 34.37 37.93 -17.07
C ILE A 8 33.72 38.99 -16.17
N SER A 9 32.90 39.82 -16.80
CA SER A 9 32.09 40.87 -16.17
C SER A 9 30.95 40.23 -15.36
N ALA A 10 30.95 40.42 -14.04
CA ALA A 10 29.87 40.02 -13.16
C ALA A 10 28.67 40.95 -13.32
N ARG A 11 27.56 40.44 -13.83
CA ARG A 11 26.26 41.14 -13.83
C ARG A 11 25.54 40.85 -12.52
N PRO A 12 25.05 41.86 -11.79
CA PRO A 12 24.21 41.63 -10.61
C PRO A 12 22.84 41.11 -11.08
N GLN A 13 22.54 39.85 -10.77
CA GLN A 13 21.22 39.29 -11.00
C GLN A 13 20.26 39.83 -9.94
N LEU A 14 19.28 40.59 -10.40
CA LEU A 14 18.18 41.13 -9.62
C LEU A 14 17.37 39.95 -9.06
N VAL A 15 17.51 39.69 -7.75
CA VAL A 15 16.77 38.64 -7.05
C VAL A 15 15.32 39.11 -6.88
N LEU A 16 14.44 38.64 -7.76
CA LEU A 16 12.99 38.84 -7.64
C LEU A 16 12.48 37.96 -6.50
N ALA A 17 12.23 38.55 -5.34
CA ALA A 17 11.63 37.88 -4.20
C ALA A 17 10.15 37.55 -4.52
N VAL A 18 9.88 36.29 -4.88
CA VAL A 18 8.51 35.77 -4.98
C VAL A 18 8.00 35.53 -3.56
N ALA A 19 7.17 36.44 -3.06
CA ALA A 19 6.44 36.25 -1.82
C ALA A 19 5.33 35.21 -2.06
N LEU A 20 5.59 33.94 -1.70
CA LEU A 20 4.55 32.93 -1.58
C LEU A 20 3.66 33.27 -0.38
N GLY A 21 2.54 33.95 -0.65
CA GLY A 21 1.45 34.10 0.30
C GLY A 21 0.81 32.75 0.57
N PHE A 22 1.15 32.12 1.71
CA PHE A 22 0.40 31.01 2.27
C PHE A 22 -0.95 31.53 2.76
N ALA A 23 -1.93 31.61 1.85
CA ALA A 23 -3.32 31.71 2.24
C ALA A 23 -3.68 30.41 2.97
N ALA A 24 -3.78 30.49 4.30
CA ALA A 24 -4.24 29.42 5.17
C ALA A 24 -5.75 29.18 4.97
N GLY A 25 -6.12 28.70 3.78
CA GLY A 25 -7.37 27.99 3.58
C GLY A 25 -7.20 26.61 4.19
N ALA A 26 -7.81 26.37 5.34
CA ALA A 26 -7.93 25.05 5.93
C ALA A 26 -8.87 24.17 5.07
N CYS A 27 -8.47 23.90 3.82
CA CYS A 27 -8.92 22.71 3.13
C CYS A 27 -8.36 21.53 3.93
N ALA A 28 -9.18 21.01 4.84
CA ALA A 28 -8.95 19.72 5.46
C ALA A 28 -8.82 18.72 4.30
N ALA A 29 -7.59 18.41 3.91
CA ALA A 29 -7.31 17.46 2.87
C ALA A 29 -8.02 16.16 3.26
N GLN A 30 -9.02 15.76 2.46
CA GLN A 30 -9.78 14.56 2.72
C GLN A 30 -8.78 13.40 2.75
N LYS A 31 -8.72 12.72 3.90
CA LYS A 31 -7.84 11.58 4.16
C LYS A 31 -8.69 10.51 4.82
N GLU A 32 -8.53 9.28 4.35
CA GLU A 32 -9.14 8.10 4.94
C GLU A 32 -8.03 7.13 5.37
N GLU A 33 -8.07 6.62 6.59
CA GLU A 33 -7.04 5.70 7.10
C GLU A 33 -7.46 4.25 6.90
N PHE A 34 -6.51 3.42 6.48
CA PHE A 34 -6.75 1.99 6.27
C PHE A 34 -5.77 1.16 7.08
N ARG A 35 -6.23 0.01 7.56
CA ARG A 35 -5.39 -0.97 8.25
C ARG A 35 -5.54 -2.35 7.60
N PRO A 36 -4.52 -3.20 7.67
CA PRO A 36 -4.65 -4.57 7.21
C PRO A 36 -5.78 -5.30 7.96
N ALA A 37 -6.58 -6.06 7.22
CA ALA A 37 -7.71 -6.82 7.77
C ALA A 37 -7.29 -8.19 8.30
N GLU A 38 -6.14 -8.70 7.87
CA GLU A 38 -5.56 -9.97 8.30
C GLU A 38 -4.08 -9.80 8.64
N LYS A 39 -3.53 -10.75 9.41
CA LYS A 39 -2.11 -10.84 9.77
C LYS A 39 -1.53 -9.55 10.38
N ALA A 40 -2.38 -8.71 10.97
CA ALA A 40 -2.05 -7.41 11.53
C ALA A 40 -1.28 -7.53 12.87
N THR A 41 -0.11 -8.17 12.85
CA THR A 41 0.70 -8.52 14.03
C THR A 41 1.90 -7.60 14.23
N ALA A 42 2.20 -6.73 13.26
CA ALA A 42 3.37 -5.85 13.29
C ALA A 42 2.99 -4.36 13.26
N ILE A 43 3.99 -3.53 13.54
CA ILE A 43 3.94 -2.08 13.41
C ILE A 43 5.03 -1.66 12.41
N SER A 44 4.65 -0.84 11.43
CA SER A 44 5.60 -0.24 10.49
C SER A 44 6.53 0.76 11.19
N PRO A 45 7.70 1.07 10.61
CA PRO A 45 8.61 2.07 11.18
C PRO A 45 7.99 3.46 11.40
N GLN A 46 6.89 3.76 10.69
CA GLN A 46 6.13 5.01 10.80
C GLN A 46 4.94 4.93 11.77
N GLY A 47 4.76 3.80 12.48
CA GLY A 47 3.73 3.63 13.50
C GLY A 47 2.37 3.13 13.02
N TYR A 48 2.23 2.78 11.74
CA TYR A 48 1.01 2.16 11.20
C TYR A 48 0.97 0.66 11.48
N THR A 49 -0.22 0.11 11.75
CA THR A 49 -0.44 -1.34 11.80
C THR A 49 -0.06 -1.98 10.46
N ALA A 50 0.70 -3.07 10.52
CA ALA A 50 1.21 -3.79 9.36
C ALA A 50 0.80 -5.26 9.40
N ALA A 51 0.53 -5.81 8.21
CA ALA A 51 0.38 -7.24 8.01
C ALA A 51 1.75 -7.88 7.86
N GLU A 52 2.03 -8.92 8.62
CA GLU A 52 3.33 -9.61 8.66
C GLU A 52 3.25 -10.96 7.95
N TYR A 53 4.27 -11.27 7.15
CA TYR A 53 4.34 -12.49 6.37
C TYR A 53 5.75 -13.10 6.47
N ASP A 54 5.85 -14.30 7.04
CA ASP A 54 7.04 -15.13 6.88
C ASP A 54 7.24 -15.48 5.39
N LEU A 55 8.41 -15.21 4.86
CA LEU A 55 8.80 -15.61 3.51
C LEU A 55 9.51 -16.96 3.60
N LYS A 56 8.82 -18.04 3.21
CA LYS A 56 9.40 -19.39 3.23
C LYS A 56 9.62 -19.91 1.82
N ALA A 57 10.78 -20.51 1.58
CA ALA A 57 11.04 -21.29 0.39
C ALA A 57 10.13 -22.52 0.37
N ARG A 58 9.79 -23.02 -0.84
CA ARG A 58 8.97 -24.22 -1.00
C ARG A 58 9.52 -25.46 -0.27
N GLN A 59 10.83 -25.52 -0.03
CA GLN A 59 11.51 -26.59 0.71
C GLN A 59 11.65 -26.31 2.22
N GLY A 60 11.03 -25.25 2.75
CA GLY A 60 11.02 -24.92 4.18
C GLY A 60 12.16 -24.02 4.67
N GLY A 61 13.03 -23.53 3.78
CA GLY A 61 14.06 -22.54 4.14
C GLY A 61 13.45 -21.16 4.44
N ASP A 62 14.01 -20.47 5.43
CA ASP A 62 13.67 -19.08 5.75
C ASP A 62 14.28 -18.13 4.69
N LEU A 63 13.44 -17.31 4.06
CA LEU A 63 13.84 -16.27 3.12
C LEU A 63 13.79 -14.88 3.75
N GLY A 64 13.23 -14.75 4.96
CA GLY A 64 13.03 -13.50 5.68
C GLY A 64 11.56 -13.16 5.89
N GLU A 65 11.25 -11.87 5.90
CA GLU A 65 9.95 -11.36 6.34
C GLU A 65 9.46 -10.21 5.45
N ALA A 66 8.15 -10.09 5.31
CA ALA A 66 7.52 -8.93 4.69
C ALA A 66 6.48 -8.31 5.62
N LYS A 67 6.55 -6.99 5.80
CA LYS A 67 5.52 -6.18 6.46
C LYS A 67 4.83 -5.32 5.41
N VAL A 68 3.50 -5.33 5.39
CA VAL A 68 2.69 -4.56 4.43
C VAL A 68 1.74 -3.65 5.19
N TRP A 69 1.78 -2.35 4.94
CA TRP A 69 1.02 -1.35 5.66
C TRP A 69 0.49 -0.26 4.73
N SER A 70 -0.33 0.64 5.27
CA SER A 70 -0.86 1.78 4.52
C SER A 70 -1.00 3.00 5.44
N ASN A 71 -0.73 4.20 4.93
CA ASN A 71 -1.13 5.46 5.58
C ASN A 71 -2.50 5.96 5.08
N GLY A 72 -3.14 5.18 4.21
CA GLY A 72 -4.50 5.36 3.74
C GLY A 72 -4.63 5.90 2.32
N ALA A 73 -5.72 6.63 2.10
CA ALA A 73 -6.03 7.31 0.85
C ALA A 73 -6.13 8.83 1.08
N LYS A 74 -5.63 9.63 0.13
CA LYS A 74 -5.67 11.10 0.21
C LYS A 74 -5.89 11.72 -1.17
N GLN A 75 -6.51 12.90 -1.22
CA GLN A 75 -6.47 13.73 -2.42
C GLN A 75 -5.09 14.38 -2.58
N VAL A 76 -4.55 14.30 -3.80
CA VAL A 76 -3.33 14.97 -4.23
C VAL A 76 -3.51 15.48 -5.65
N GLU A 77 -2.89 16.61 -5.99
CA GLU A 77 -2.87 17.11 -7.35
C GLU A 77 -1.96 16.24 -8.23
N VAL A 78 -2.50 15.67 -9.30
CA VAL A 78 -1.77 14.87 -10.29
C VAL A 78 -2.01 15.50 -11.67
N ARG A 79 -0.99 16.18 -12.19
CA ARG A 79 -1.03 16.88 -13.49
C ARG A 79 -2.15 17.94 -13.57
N GLY A 80 -2.37 18.67 -12.48
CA GLY A 80 -3.37 19.76 -12.41
C GLY A 80 -4.79 19.32 -12.04
N ASP A 81 -5.03 18.01 -11.88
CA ASP A 81 -6.30 17.48 -11.39
C ASP A 81 -6.15 16.93 -9.97
N ASP A 82 -7.12 17.21 -9.09
CA ASP A 82 -7.21 16.51 -7.81
C ASP A 82 -7.58 15.04 -8.02
N ARG A 83 -6.72 14.14 -7.54
CA ARG A 83 -6.89 12.69 -7.65
C ARG A 83 -6.71 12.03 -6.30
N THR A 84 -7.54 11.02 -6.04
CA THR A 84 -7.33 10.16 -4.87
C THR A 84 -6.21 9.18 -5.15
N VAL A 85 -5.26 9.12 -4.22
CA VAL A 85 -4.14 8.20 -4.24
C VAL A 85 -4.20 7.30 -3.02
N VAL A 86 -4.16 5.99 -3.26
CA VAL A 86 -4.01 4.95 -2.23
C VAL A 86 -2.53 4.64 -2.08
N HIS A 87 -2.04 4.71 -0.84
CA HIS A 87 -0.66 4.39 -0.50
C HIS A 87 -0.54 2.98 0.07
N VAL A 88 0.52 2.27 -0.29
CA VAL A 88 0.88 0.97 0.29
C VAL A 88 2.38 0.96 0.55
N GLY A 89 2.77 0.74 1.79
CA GLY A 89 4.16 0.59 2.18
C GLY A 89 4.51 -0.88 2.40
N PHE A 90 5.74 -1.24 2.04
CA PHE A 90 6.33 -2.54 2.27
C PHE A 90 7.64 -2.36 3.02
N THR A 91 7.90 -3.24 3.98
CA THR A 91 9.24 -3.49 4.51
C THR A 91 9.58 -4.94 4.18
N PHE A 92 10.73 -5.17 3.58
CA PHE A 92 11.23 -6.50 3.28
C PHE A 92 12.55 -6.71 4.01
N GLU A 93 12.63 -7.78 4.78
CA GLU A 93 13.85 -8.30 5.38
C GLU A 93 14.26 -9.56 4.59
N ASN A 94 15.51 -9.62 4.13
CA ASN A 94 16.02 -10.76 3.37
C ASN A 94 17.02 -11.56 4.21
N ASN A 95 16.57 -12.69 4.76
CA ASN A 95 17.41 -13.62 5.53
C ASN A 95 17.98 -14.75 4.65
N GLY A 96 17.63 -14.78 3.36
CA GLY A 96 18.17 -15.71 2.38
C GLY A 96 19.53 -15.31 1.81
N ASP A 97 20.02 -16.12 0.88
CA ASP A 97 21.29 -15.94 0.16
C ASP A 97 21.13 -15.26 -1.22
N THR A 98 19.89 -15.07 -1.65
CA THR A 98 19.53 -14.55 -2.97
C THR A 98 18.73 -13.26 -2.80
N PRO A 99 18.96 -12.20 -3.62
CA PRO A 99 18.17 -10.98 -3.54
C PRO A 99 16.66 -11.23 -3.65
N LEU A 100 15.88 -10.48 -2.86
CA LEU A 100 14.43 -10.40 -2.99
C LEU A 100 14.08 -9.21 -3.88
N LYS A 101 13.16 -9.37 -4.83
CA LYS A 101 12.75 -8.29 -5.72
C LYS A 101 11.25 -8.20 -5.91
N LEU A 102 10.65 -7.06 -5.54
CA LEU A 102 9.25 -6.76 -5.80
C LEU A 102 8.99 -6.63 -7.30
N GLN A 103 8.11 -7.49 -7.82
CA GLN A 103 7.72 -7.54 -9.21
C GLN A 103 6.58 -6.53 -9.45
N LEU A 104 6.94 -5.28 -9.77
CA LEU A 104 5.96 -4.19 -9.98
C LEU A 104 4.95 -4.51 -11.08
N ASP A 105 5.35 -5.25 -12.12
CA ASP A 105 4.49 -5.73 -13.20
C ASP A 105 3.50 -6.80 -12.74
N ARG A 106 3.65 -7.38 -11.55
CA ARG A 106 2.72 -8.34 -10.94
C ARG A 106 2.03 -7.80 -9.70
N THR A 107 2.46 -6.65 -9.21
CA THR A 107 1.82 -5.98 -8.07
C THR A 107 0.64 -5.13 -8.54
N ARG A 108 -0.55 -5.37 -7.97
CA ARG A 108 -1.81 -4.72 -8.34
C ARG A 108 -2.64 -4.37 -7.13
N ALA A 109 -3.40 -3.28 -7.22
CA ALA A 109 -4.42 -2.94 -6.25
C ALA A 109 -5.83 -3.10 -6.84
N ASP A 110 -6.74 -3.59 -6.00
CA ASP A 110 -8.18 -3.64 -6.25
C ASP A 110 -8.88 -2.85 -5.14
N VAL A 111 -9.75 -1.91 -5.49
CA VAL A 111 -10.37 -0.96 -4.55
C VAL A 111 -11.89 -1.11 -4.61
N GLY A 112 -12.51 -1.40 -3.47
CA GLY A 112 -13.96 -1.47 -3.31
C GLY A 112 -14.52 -0.11 -2.88
N LEU A 113 -15.57 0.34 -3.57
CA LEU A 113 -16.23 1.63 -3.30
C LEU A 113 -17.48 1.42 -2.44
N LYS A 114 -17.79 2.40 -1.58
CA LYS A 114 -18.98 2.40 -0.72
C LYS A 114 -20.28 2.56 -1.54
N ASN A 115 -20.22 3.31 -2.64
CA ASN A 115 -21.39 3.60 -3.47
C ASN A 115 -21.65 2.46 -4.47
N GLU A 116 -22.86 1.90 -4.42
CA GLU A 116 -23.44 0.95 -5.40
C GLU A 116 -22.66 -0.36 -5.65
N GLY A 117 -21.73 -0.74 -4.78
CA GLY A 117 -20.93 -1.95 -4.95
C GLY A 117 -19.90 -1.86 -6.10
N GLY A 118 -19.55 -0.64 -6.50
CA GLY A 118 -18.52 -0.40 -7.52
C GLY A 118 -17.14 -0.86 -7.05
N SER A 119 -16.28 -1.20 -8.01
CA SER A 119 -14.86 -1.46 -7.74
C SER A 119 -13.97 -0.94 -8.86
N VAL A 120 -12.74 -0.57 -8.49
CA VAL A 120 -11.66 -0.24 -9.42
C VAL A 120 -10.62 -1.34 -9.29
N THR A 121 -10.41 -2.12 -10.34
CA THR A 121 -9.56 -3.33 -10.27
C THR A 121 -8.30 -3.20 -11.12
N ASN A 122 -7.31 -4.03 -10.81
CA ASN A 122 -6.05 -4.17 -11.54
C ASN A 122 -5.27 -2.85 -11.69
N LEU A 123 -5.31 -1.99 -10.67
CA LEU A 123 -4.54 -0.76 -10.65
C LEU A 123 -3.05 -1.06 -10.56
N HIS A 124 -2.26 -0.42 -11.41
CA HIS A 124 -0.82 -0.40 -11.33
C HIS A 124 -0.35 0.74 -10.43
N ALA A 125 0.81 0.58 -9.79
CA ALA A 125 1.45 1.68 -9.09
C ALA A 125 1.82 2.77 -10.10
N ALA A 126 1.34 3.99 -9.87
CA ALA A 126 1.67 5.16 -10.68
C ALA A 126 3.01 5.78 -10.26
N GLN A 127 3.39 5.59 -8.99
CA GLN A 127 4.65 6.04 -8.42
C GLN A 127 5.18 5.00 -7.43
N VAL A 128 6.50 4.89 -7.40
CA VAL A 128 7.26 3.99 -6.53
C VAL A 128 8.34 4.81 -5.84
N GLU A 129 8.45 4.67 -4.53
CA GLU A 129 9.48 5.31 -3.71
C GLU A 129 10.25 4.25 -2.92
N GLY A 130 11.58 4.35 -2.90
CA GLY A 130 12.46 3.36 -2.25
C GLY A 130 12.96 2.27 -3.19
N ASP A 131 13.63 1.26 -2.62
CA ASP A 131 14.30 0.20 -3.37
C ASP A 131 13.40 -1.03 -3.49
N VAL A 132 13.13 -1.45 -4.73
CA VAL A 132 12.33 -2.66 -5.02
C VAL A 132 13.12 -3.96 -4.89
N GLU A 133 14.43 -3.88 -4.63
CA GLU A 133 15.34 -5.02 -4.52
C GLU A 133 16.06 -4.97 -3.17
N VAL A 134 16.14 -6.12 -2.50
CA VAL A 134 16.71 -6.27 -1.17
C VAL A 134 17.77 -7.35 -1.20
N SER A 135 19.03 -6.93 -1.06
CA SER A 135 20.18 -7.84 -0.98
C SER A 135 20.10 -8.76 0.23
N PRO A 136 20.79 -9.91 0.21
CA PRO A 136 20.95 -10.79 1.37
C PRO A 136 21.41 -10.03 2.64
N GLY A 137 20.79 -10.33 3.78
CA GLY A 137 21.12 -9.73 5.09
C GLY A 137 20.77 -8.24 5.20
N GLN A 138 19.83 -7.75 4.39
CA GLN A 138 19.39 -6.35 4.42
C GLN A 138 17.89 -6.25 4.66
N GLU A 139 17.50 -5.09 5.20
CA GLU A 139 16.12 -4.62 5.23
C GLU A 139 15.97 -3.40 4.32
N ARG A 140 14.88 -3.33 3.54
CA ARG A 140 14.52 -2.14 2.75
C ARG A 140 13.03 -1.86 2.80
N GLN A 141 12.71 -0.59 2.57
CA GLN A 141 11.34 -0.11 2.46
C GLN A 141 11.04 0.34 1.03
N VAL A 142 9.83 0.07 0.58
CA VAL A 142 9.29 0.58 -0.68
C VAL A 142 7.84 1.00 -0.50
N ALA A 143 7.48 2.17 -1.02
CA ALA A 143 6.12 2.68 -1.03
C ALA A 143 5.59 2.72 -2.47
N LEU A 144 4.35 2.26 -2.63
CA LEU A 144 3.60 2.27 -3.88
C LEU A 144 2.41 3.19 -3.76
N TYR A 145 2.17 3.97 -4.81
CA TYR A 145 1.07 4.90 -4.89
C TYR A 145 0.17 4.54 -6.08
N PHE A 146 -1.10 4.24 -5.82
CA PHE A 146 -2.08 3.87 -6.81
C PHE A 146 -3.06 5.02 -7.02
N VAL A 147 -3.09 5.59 -8.22
CA VAL A 147 -3.97 6.71 -8.57
C VAL A 147 -5.33 6.18 -9.02
N LEU A 148 -6.39 6.59 -8.35
CA LEU A 148 -7.76 6.22 -8.70
C LEU A 148 -8.31 7.08 -9.85
N PRO A 149 -9.32 6.59 -10.59
CA PRO A 149 -10.08 7.38 -11.55
C PRO A 149 -10.57 8.72 -10.97
N GLN A 150 -10.86 9.69 -11.86
CA GLN A 150 -11.49 10.94 -11.43
C GLN A 150 -12.82 10.63 -10.72
N LYS A 151 -13.23 11.54 -9.82
CA LYS A 151 -14.49 11.47 -9.05
C LYS A 151 -14.55 10.40 -7.96
N VAL A 152 -13.50 9.62 -7.76
CA VAL A 152 -13.38 8.78 -6.55
C VAL A 152 -12.71 9.60 -5.47
N ALA A 153 -13.44 9.95 -4.42
CA ALA A 153 -12.89 10.63 -3.25
C ALA A 153 -12.35 9.60 -2.22
N PRO A 154 -11.45 10.00 -1.30
CA PRO A 154 -10.91 9.08 -0.30
C PRO A 154 -11.98 8.42 0.57
N ASN A 155 -13.02 9.18 0.94
CA ASN A 155 -14.15 8.71 1.75
C ASN A 155 -15.12 7.79 0.98
N ASP A 156 -15.03 7.69 -0.35
CA ASP A 156 -15.78 6.73 -1.15
C ASP A 156 -15.20 5.31 -1.08
N ILE A 157 -13.98 5.15 -0.57
CA ILE A 157 -13.29 3.87 -0.50
C ILE A 157 -13.73 3.12 0.77
N ASN A 158 -14.22 1.89 0.61
CA ASN A 158 -14.60 1.01 1.73
C ASN A 158 -13.41 0.14 2.18
N ALA A 159 -12.76 -0.47 1.19
CA ALA A 159 -11.65 -1.39 1.39
C ALA A 159 -10.79 -1.42 0.13
N PHE A 160 -9.55 -1.88 0.27
CA PHE A 160 -8.74 -2.23 -0.90
C PHE A 160 -7.92 -3.48 -0.62
N ARG A 161 -7.41 -4.09 -1.67
CA ARG A 161 -6.59 -5.29 -1.60
C ARG A 161 -5.38 -5.08 -2.48
N VAL A 162 -4.20 -5.44 -1.98
CA VAL A 162 -2.96 -5.37 -2.74
C VAL A 162 -2.48 -6.78 -2.98
N ARG A 163 -2.44 -7.19 -4.25
CA ARG A 163 -1.78 -8.41 -4.69
C ARG A 163 -0.34 -8.04 -5.01
N TRP A 164 0.62 -8.76 -4.45
CA TRP A 164 2.04 -8.47 -4.63
C TRP A 164 2.83 -9.74 -4.82
N THR A 165 3.94 -9.63 -5.56
CA THR A 165 4.82 -10.75 -5.86
C THR A 165 6.28 -10.37 -5.62
N LEU A 166 6.99 -11.18 -4.83
CA LEU A 166 8.45 -11.13 -4.73
C LEU A 166 9.08 -12.20 -5.61
N ALA A 167 10.15 -11.86 -6.32
CA ALA A 167 11.05 -12.81 -6.94
C ALA A 167 12.26 -13.07 -6.03
N ASN A 168 12.73 -14.30 -6.02
CA ASN A 168 13.95 -14.75 -5.36
C ASN A 168 14.67 -15.72 -6.31
N GLY A 169 15.55 -15.19 -7.16
CA GLY A 169 16.11 -15.93 -8.29
C GLY A 169 15.02 -16.36 -9.29
N THR A 170 14.87 -17.68 -9.49
CA THR A 170 13.83 -18.26 -10.38
C THR A 170 12.49 -18.52 -9.68
N LYS A 171 12.41 -18.28 -8.37
CA LYS A 171 11.22 -18.54 -7.56
C LYS A 171 10.41 -17.27 -7.38
N TYR A 172 9.09 -17.43 -7.22
CA TYR A 172 8.16 -16.34 -6.95
C TYR A 172 7.34 -16.65 -5.72
N PHE A 173 7.13 -15.64 -4.88
CA PHE A 173 6.25 -15.65 -3.74
C PHE A 173 5.15 -14.63 -3.98
N SER A 174 3.88 -15.05 -3.96
CA SER A 174 2.74 -14.17 -4.20
C SER A 174 1.81 -14.17 -3.01
N GLN A 175 1.39 -12.99 -2.59
CA GLN A 175 0.47 -12.79 -1.48
C GLN A 175 -0.56 -11.72 -1.85
N SER A 176 -1.59 -11.65 -1.02
CA SER A 176 -2.61 -10.62 -1.08
C SER A 176 -2.80 -10.07 0.31
N THR A 177 -2.84 -8.75 0.44
CA THR A 177 -3.08 -8.06 1.70
C THR A 177 -4.37 -7.23 1.59
N PRO A 178 -5.47 -7.66 2.20
CA PRO A 178 -6.68 -6.86 2.31
C PRO A 178 -6.50 -5.76 3.36
N PHE A 179 -7.04 -4.58 3.06
CA PHE A 179 -7.09 -3.40 3.91
C PHE A 179 -8.53 -2.95 4.06
N VAL A 180 -8.91 -2.59 5.28
CA VAL A 180 -10.23 -2.05 5.61
C VAL A 180 -10.09 -0.67 6.25
N GLU A 181 -11.10 0.16 6.04
CA GLU A 181 -11.22 1.46 6.70
C GLU A 181 -11.02 1.31 8.20
N LYS A 182 -10.18 2.15 8.78
CA LYS A 182 -10.00 2.23 10.23
C LYS A 182 -11.22 2.95 10.78
N PRO A 183 -12.06 2.30 11.61
CA PRO A 183 -13.25 2.96 12.13
C PRO A 183 -12.84 4.23 12.86
N GLU A 184 -13.38 5.38 12.46
CA GLU A 184 -13.30 6.57 13.29
C GLU A 184 -13.96 6.24 14.65
N PRO A 185 -13.34 6.58 15.79
CA PRO A 185 -13.96 6.39 17.09
C PRO A 185 -15.14 7.35 17.28
N ARG A 186 -16.29 7.06 16.64
CA ARG A 186 -17.57 7.74 16.82
C ARG A 186 -18.51 6.85 17.63
N GLY A 187 -18.50 6.97 18.96
CA GLY A 187 -19.54 6.36 19.81
C GLY A 187 -19.50 4.82 19.88
N PRO A 188 -20.50 4.17 20.54
CA PRO A 188 -20.33 2.85 21.15
C PRO A 188 -19.95 1.76 20.13
N ARG A 189 -18.92 0.99 20.51
CA ARG A 189 -18.20 -0.05 19.75
C ARG A 189 -19.12 -0.89 18.85
N TYR A 190 -19.11 -0.62 17.54
CA TYR A 190 -19.64 -1.55 16.55
C TYR A 190 -18.69 -2.74 16.41
N TYR A 191 -19.22 -3.95 16.61
CA TYR A 191 -18.49 -5.20 16.50
C TYR A 191 -18.20 -5.49 15.02
N TYR A 192 -16.93 -5.57 14.63
CA TYR A 192 -16.53 -6.03 13.30
C TYR A 192 -16.79 -7.53 13.17
N SER A 193 -17.50 -7.94 12.12
CA SER A 193 -17.66 -9.35 11.77
C SER A 193 -16.52 -9.78 10.84
N PRO A 194 -15.68 -10.76 11.21
CA PRO A 194 -14.61 -11.26 10.35
C PRO A 194 -15.11 -11.95 9.06
N PHE A 195 -16.43 -12.14 8.92
CA PHE A 195 -17.05 -12.72 7.74
C PHE A 195 -17.47 -11.69 6.67
N TYR A 196 -17.26 -10.39 6.92
CA TYR A 196 -17.52 -9.36 5.93
C TYR A 196 -16.24 -9.08 5.12
N ASP A 197 -16.05 -9.82 4.02
CA ASP A 197 -15.09 -9.43 3.00
C ASP A 197 -15.86 -8.77 1.83
N PRO A 198 -15.69 -7.45 1.60
CA PRO A 198 -16.40 -6.73 0.56
C PRO A 198 -16.07 -7.22 -0.87
N PHE A 199 -14.99 -7.99 -1.04
CA PHE A 199 -14.61 -8.59 -2.32
C PHE A 199 -15.21 -9.99 -2.56
N PHE A 200 -15.86 -10.60 -1.55
CA PHE A 200 -16.58 -11.87 -1.68
C PHE A 200 -18.10 -11.71 -1.76
N HIS A 201 -18.62 -10.49 -1.99
CA HIS A 201 -20.01 -10.32 -2.39
C HIS A 201 -20.25 -10.89 -3.78
N ASN A 202 -20.39 -12.21 -3.84
CA ASN A 202 -21.05 -12.89 -4.94
C ASN A 202 -22.52 -12.43 -4.92
N ARG A 203 -22.93 -11.62 -5.90
CA ARG A 203 -24.30 -11.07 -5.99
C ARG A 203 -25.40 -12.14 -6.04
N PHE A 204 -25.03 -13.42 -6.18
CA PHE A 204 -25.92 -14.57 -6.23
C PHE A 204 -26.13 -15.25 -4.87
N VAL A 205 -25.44 -14.84 -3.80
CA VAL A 205 -25.67 -15.34 -2.44
C VAL A 205 -26.58 -14.33 -1.74
N GLY A 206 -27.88 -14.61 -1.75
CA GLY A 206 -28.87 -13.74 -1.11
C GLY A 206 -28.60 -13.56 0.40
N PRO A 207 -29.10 -12.47 1.01
CA PRO A 207 -28.99 -12.23 2.45
C PRO A 207 -29.70 -13.39 3.19
N GLY A 208 -28.92 -14.35 3.70
CA GLY A 208 -29.45 -15.52 4.41
C GLY A 208 -28.73 -16.84 4.15
N ALA A 209 -27.87 -16.95 3.12
CA ALA A 209 -27.14 -18.18 2.86
C ALA A 209 -25.71 -18.13 3.44
N PHE A 210 -25.61 -18.23 4.77
CA PHE A 210 -24.36 -18.67 5.39
C PHE A 210 -24.24 -20.18 5.19
N SER A 211 -23.57 -20.60 4.12
CA SER A 211 -23.10 -21.98 4.03
C SER A 211 -21.93 -22.14 5.01
N PHE A 212 -22.22 -22.65 6.20
CA PHE A 212 -21.21 -23.26 7.05
C PHE A 212 -20.67 -24.50 6.34
N HIS A 213 -19.73 -24.32 5.40
CA HIS A 213 -18.84 -25.41 5.04
C HIS A 213 -17.88 -25.57 6.21
N GLY A 214 -18.26 -26.46 7.13
CA GLY A 214 -17.40 -26.90 8.21
C GLY A 214 -16.14 -27.49 7.61
N TYR A 215 -15.04 -26.76 7.70
CA TYR A 215 -13.73 -27.37 7.63
C TYR A 215 -13.55 -28.18 8.92
N PRO A 216 -13.43 -29.52 8.88
CA PRO A 216 -13.03 -30.25 10.05
C PRO A 216 -11.58 -29.88 10.35
N TYR A 217 -11.37 -29.04 11.37
CA TYR A 217 -10.08 -28.96 12.07
C TYR A 217 -9.86 -30.30 12.78
N SER A 218 -9.24 -31.26 12.11
CA SER A 218 -8.63 -32.40 12.78
C SER A 218 -7.30 -31.94 13.38
N TYR A 219 -7.25 -31.77 14.69
CA TYR A 219 -6.00 -31.66 15.43
C TYR A 219 -5.33 -33.04 15.50
N PRO A 220 -4.10 -33.23 15.00
CA PRO A 220 -3.33 -34.41 15.36
C PRO A 220 -2.75 -34.22 16.77
N TRP A 221 -3.20 -35.06 17.70
CA TRP A 221 -2.53 -35.29 18.98
C TRP A 221 -1.18 -35.97 18.73
N TYR A 222 -0.12 -35.50 19.37
CA TYR A 222 1.14 -36.26 19.50
C TYR A 222 1.25 -36.80 20.93
N PHE A 223 1.31 -38.13 21.04
CA PHE A 223 2.12 -38.86 22.02
C PHE A 223 3.51 -39.06 21.40
#